data_AF-A0AAD2H1Y6-F1
#
_entry.id   AF-A0AAD2H1Y6-F1
#
_cell.length_a   1.000
_cell.length_b   1.000
_cell.length_c   1.000
_cell.angle_alpha   90.00
_cell.angle_beta   90.00
_cell.angle_gamma   90.00
#
_symmetry.space_group_name_H-M   'P 1'
#
loop_
_entity.id
_entity.type
_entity.pdbx_description
1 polymer ?
#
loop_
_entity_poly.entity_id
_entity_poly.type
_entity_poly.pdbx_seq_one_letter_code
_entity_poly.pdbx_strand_id
1 'polypeptide(L)'
;MRFACLVPLFFAAAAQAIDFREPYRIPAEDTMVEFTNAFDNACATWPAAISEGLTFSRSFVHAGNFNGSDPDTIALIFCTWAKNGVSTAFTDDVAASLGATHLL
;
A
#
# COMPACT_ATOMS: atom_id res chain seq x y z
N MET A 1 -5.24 -18.48 -56.75
CA MET A 1 -5.63 -17.43 -55.77
C MET A 1 -5.71 -18.06 -54.39
N ARG A 2 -4.73 -17.83 -53.51
CA ARG A 2 -4.80 -18.27 -52.11
C ARG A 2 -5.05 -17.02 -51.26
N PHE A 3 -6.24 -16.98 -50.64
CA PHE A 3 -6.62 -15.94 -49.68
C PHE A 3 -5.78 -16.10 -48.41
N ALA A 4 -4.93 -15.11 -48.11
CA ALA A 4 -4.27 -15.00 -46.82
C ALA A 4 -5.27 -14.41 -45.82
N CYS A 5 -5.73 -15.25 -44.89
CA CYS A 5 -6.57 -14.83 -43.78
C CYS A 5 -5.68 -14.15 -42.73
N LEU A 6 -5.71 -12.81 -42.67
CA LEU A 6 -5.06 -12.04 -41.61
C LEU A 6 -5.92 -12.13 -40.35
N VAL A 7 -5.44 -12.85 -39.34
CA VAL A 7 -6.03 -12.85 -37.99
C VAL A 7 -5.39 -11.68 -37.21
N PRO A 8 -6.16 -10.66 -36.80
CA PRO A 8 -5.62 -9.61 -35.94
C PRO A 8 -5.37 -10.17 -34.53
N LEU A 9 -4.10 -10.25 -34.14
CA LEU A 9 -3.69 -10.51 -32.76
C LEU A 9 -4.03 -9.27 -31.91
N PHE A 10 -5.14 -9.35 -31.18
CA PHE A 10 -5.42 -8.42 -30.09
C PHE A 10 -4.52 -8.76 -28.91
N PHE A 11 -3.49 -7.95 -28.68
CA PHE A 11 -2.73 -7.99 -27.43
C PHE A 11 -3.56 -7.32 -26.34
N ALA A 12 -4.20 -8.12 -25.49
CA ALA A 12 -4.76 -7.64 -24.24
C ALA A 12 -3.59 -7.29 -23.29
N ALA A 13 -3.42 -6.01 -22.98
CA ALA A 13 -2.47 -5.58 -21.96
C ALA A 13 -2.96 -6.12 -20.60
N ALA A 14 -2.22 -7.08 -20.03
CA ALA A 14 -2.50 -7.55 -18.68
C ALA A 14 -2.26 -6.41 -17.69
N ALA A 15 -3.30 -5.96 -16.99
CA ALA A 15 -3.15 -5.09 -15.84
C ALA A 15 -2.43 -5.88 -14.73
N GLN A 16 -1.18 -5.50 -14.43
CA GLN A 16 -0.46 -6.09 -13.30
C GLN A 16 -0.94 -5.42 -12.01
N ALA A 17 -1.42 -6.23 -11.05
CA ALA A 17 -1.71 -5.76 -9.71
C ALA A 17 -0.38 -5.63 -8.95
N ILE A 18 -0.03 -4.42 -8.53
CA ILE A 18 1.14 -4.17 -7.68
C ILE A 18 0.72 -4.44 -6.24
N ASP A 19 1.49 -5.27 -5.54
CA ASP A 19 1.34 -5.49 -4.11
C ASP A 19 2.20 -4.49 -3.34
N PHE A 20 1.57 -3.62 -2.57
CA PHE A 20 2.23 -2.59 -1.75
C PHE A 20 2.37 -2.98 -0.28
N ARG A 21 1.95 -4.19 0.10
CA ARG A 21 1.97 -4.64 1.50
C ARG A 21 3.41 -4.90 1.94
N GLU A 22 3.86 -4.15 2.93
CA GLU A 22 5.20 -4.28 3.49
C GLU A 22 5.14 -4.47 5.02
N PRO A 23 6.08 -5.22 5.62
CA PRO A 23 6.06 -5.54 7.04
C PRO A 23 6.75 -4.45 7.88
N TYR A 24 6.05 -3.98 8.91
CA TYR A 24 6.57 -2.99 9.85
C TYR A 24 6.42 -3.48 11.28
N ARG A 25 7.38 -3.09 12.12
CA ARG A 25 7.26 -3.16 13.57
C ARG A 25 6.55 -1.91 14.07
N ILE A 26 5.46 -2.11 14.80
CA ILE A 26 4.67 -1.05 15.43
C ILE A 26 5.36 -0.62 16.75
N PRO A 27 5.27 0.67 17.15
CA PRO A 27 5.76 1.13 18.45
C PRO A 27 5.25 0.27 19.61
N ALA A 28 6.10 0.02 20.60
CA ALA A 28 5.76 -0.89 21.70
C ALA A 28 4.69 -0.32 22.65
N GLU A 29 4.55 1.00 22.65
CA GLU A 29 3.56 1.76 23.41
C GLU A 29 2.16 1.76 22.77
N ASP A 30 2.03 1.43 21.48
CA ASP A 30 0.76 1.46 20.76
C ASP A 30 0.13 0.06 20.70
N THR A 31 -1.18 -0.01 20.94
CA THR A 31 -1.94 -1.21 20.56
C THR A 31 -2.14 -1.24 19.05
N MET A 32 -2.34 -2.44 18.48
CA MET A 32 -2.64 -2.61 17.06
C MET A 32 -3.86 -1.79 16.60
N VAL A 33 -4.86 -1.65 17.47
CA VAL A 33 -6.07 -0.86 17.19
C VAL A 33 -5.75 0.64 17.14
N GLU A 34 -4.97 1.14 18.10
CA GLU A 34 -4.55 2.55 18.12
C GLU A 34 -3.68 2.87 16.91
N PHE A 35 -2.70 2.02 16.61
CA PHE A 35 -1.86 2.17 15.43
C PHE A 35 -2.68 2.16 14.14
N THR A 36 -3.63 1.24 13.98
CA THR A 36 -4.49 1.17 12.79
C THR A 36 -5.27 2.48 12.60
N ASN A 37 -5.89 2.99 13.66
CA ASN A 37 -6.63 4.26 13.59
C ASN A 37 -5.70 5.44 13.28
N ALA A 38 -4.52 5.50 13.89
CA ALA A 38 -3.55 6.55 13.63
C ALA A 38 -3.02 6.50 12.19
N PHE A 39 -2.70 5.29 11.70
CA PHE A 39 -2.21 5.06 10.35
C PHE A 39 -3.25 5.39 9.28
N ASP A 40 -4.50 4.96 9.45
CA ASP A 40 -5.58 5.29 8.52
C ASP A 40 -5.81 6.81 8.42
N ASN A 41 -5.83 7.50 9.56
CA ASN A 41 -6.00 8.95 9.60
C ASN A 41 -4.81 9.70 8.98
N ALA A 42 -3.58 9.33 9.36
CA ALA A 42 -2.36 9.93 8.84
C ALA A 42 -2.24 9.69 7.32
N CYS A 43 -2.55 8.48 6.87
CA CYS A 43 -2.54 8.13 5.47
C CYS A 43 -3.57 8.92 4.67
N ALA A 44 -4.80 9.07 5.16
CA ALA A 44 -5.87 9.80 4.46
C ALA A 44 -5.66 11.32 4.42
N THR A 45 -4.81 11.86 5.30
CA THR A 45 -4.54 13.30 5.43
C THR A 45 -3.09 13.68 5.11
N TRP A 46 -2.34 12.77 4.45
CA TRP A 46 -0.91 12.92 4.24
C TRP A 46 -0.54 14.19 3.43
N PRO A 47 0.14 15.19 4.03
CA PRO A 47 0.34 16.50 3.38
C PRO A 47 1.16 16.44 2.10
N ALA A 48 2.18 15.57 2.01
CA ALA A 48 3.02 15.45 0.82
C ALA A 48 2.18 15.03 -0.39
N ALA A 49 1.33 14.00 -0.22
CA ALA A 49 0.47 13.52 -1.30
C ALA A 49 -0.59 14.56 -1.72
N ILE A 50 -1.17 15.29 -0.76
CA ILE A 50 -2.11 16.39 -1.03
C ILE A 50 -1.42 17.50 -1.82
N SER A 51 -0.18 17.86 -1.46
CA SER A 51 0.58 18.92 -2.13
C SER A 51 0.91 18.59 -3.59
N GLU A 52 1.03 17.29 -3.92
CA GLU A 52 1.22 16.79 -5.29
C GLU A 52 -0.09 16.68 -6.08
N GLY A 53 -1.23 16.98 -5.44
CA GLY A 53 -2.56 16.87 -6.02
C GLY A 53 -2.93 15.42 -6.32
N LEU A 54 -2.48 14.48 -5.49
CA LEU A 54 -2.94 13.10 -5.49
C LEU A 54 -4.26 12.99 -4.72
N THR A 55 -5.06 11.96 -5.02
CA THR A 55 -6.28 11.64 -4.26
C THR A 55 -6.03 10.39 -3.42
N PHE A 56 -6.48 10.39 -2.16
CA PHE A 56 -6.37 9.21 -1.31
C PHE A 56 -7.05 8.01 -1.98
N SER A 57 -6.34 6.88 -2.06
CA SER A 57 -6.84 5.66 -2.69
C SER A 57 -7.27 4.65 -1.65
N ARG A 58 -6.33 4.18 -0.83
CA ARG A 58 -6.60 3.16 0.20
C ARG A 58 -5.48 3.10 1.23
N SER A 59 -5.85 2.77 2.45
CA SER A 59 -4.95 2.27 3.49
C SER A 59 -5.32 0.82 3.84
N PHE A 60 -4.37 0.09 4.40
CA PHE A 60 -4.56 -1.26 4.89
C PHE A 60 -3.60 -1.53 6.03
N VAL A 61 -4.10 -2.21 7.06
CA VAL A 61 -3.31 -2.73 8.17
C VAL A 61 -3.77 -4.16 8.46
N HIS A 62 -2.81 -5.07 8.57
CA HIS A 62 -3.06 -6.45 8.97
C HIS A 62 -2.02 -6.89 9.99
N ALA A 63 -2.48 -7.07 11.22
CA ALA A 63 -1.69 -7.58 12.34
C ALA A 63 -1.11 -8.96 12.04
N GLY A 64 0.14 -9.19 12.45
CA GLY A 64 0.84 -10.43 12.19
C GLY A 64 2.22 -10.20 11.61
N ASN A 65 3.16 -11.03 12.06
CA ASN A 65 4.46 -11.20 11.41
C ASN A 65 4.46 -12.32 10.34
N PHE A 66 3.28 -12.90 10.07
CA PHE A 66 3.04 -13.95 9.07
C PHE A 66 3.93 -15.20 9.21
N ASN A 67 4.62 -15.32 10.35
CA ASN A 67 5.43 -16.47 10.74
C ASN A 67 4.91 -17.14 12.03
N GLY A 68 3.91 -16.54 12.69
CA GLY A 68 3.19 -17.12 13.83
C GLY A 68 3.71 -16.72 15.21
N SER A 69 4.68 -15.80 15.31
CA SER A 69 5.38 -15.53 16.58
C SER A 69 4.90 -14.28 17.32
N ASP A 70 4.50 -13.21 16.61
CA ASP A 70 4.27 -11.88 17.21
C ASP A 70 3.14 -11.12 16.48
N PRO A 71 1.86 -11.40 16.77
CA PRO A 71 0.74 -10.70 16.13
C PRO A 71 0.61 -9.24 16.56
N ASP A 72 1.10 -8.89 17.75
CA ASP A 72 0.81 -7.60 18.38
C ASP A 72 1.83 -6.50 18.05
N THR A 73 3.02 -6.86 17.53
CA THR A 73 4.11 -5.89 17.31
C THR A 73 4.51 -5.74 15.85
N ILE A 74 3.97 -6.57 14.95
CA ILE A 74 4.29 -6.54 13.53
C ILE A 74 2.98 -6.52 12.73
N ALA A 75 2.94 -5.73 11.67
CA ALA A 75 1.82 -5.69 10.74
C ALA A 75 2.31 -5.57 9.28
N LEU A 76 1.56 -6.16 8.34
CA LEU A 76 1.63 -5.76 6.94
C LEU A 76 0.74 -4.55 6.72
N ILE A 77 1.31 -3.47 6.19
CA ILE A 77 0.59 -2.22 5.96
C ILE A 77 0.85 -1.68 4.56
N PHE A 78 -0.08 -0.85 4.08
CA PHE A 78 0.19 0.06 2.97
C PHE A 78 -0.66 1.32 3.05
N CYS A 79 -0.13 2.41 2.49
CA CYS A 79 -0.82 3.66 2.28
C CYS A 79 -0.64 4.09 0.82
N THR A 80 -1.72 4.13 0.03
CA THR A 80 -1.66 4.51 -1.37
C THR A 80 -2.55 5.70 -1.72
N TRP A 81 -2.00 6.52 -2.61
CA TRP A 81 -2.64 7.67 -3.24
C TRP A 81 -2.59 7.49 -4.75
N ALA A 82 -3.52 8.09 -5.48
CA ALA A 82 -3.62 7.90 -6.92
C ALA A 82 -3.90 9.18 -7.69
N LYS A 83 -3.40 9.23 -8.92
CA LYS A 83 -3.69 10.28 -9.90
C LYS A 83 -3.72 9.67 -11.30
N ASN A 84 -4.78 9.95 -12.05
CA ASN A 84 -4.97 9.43 -13.41
C ASN A 84 -4.82 7.90 -13.53
N GLY A 85 -5.26 7.15 -12.50
CA GLY A 85 -5.18 5.69 -12.46
C GLY A 85 -3.82 5.11 -12.07
N VAL A 86 -2.82 5.95 -11.80
CA VAL A 86 -1.50 5.51 -11.30
C VAL A 86 -1.49 5.64 -9.78
N SER A 87 -1.17 4.55 -9.09
CA SER A 87 -1.04 4.51 -7.62
C SER A 87 0.40 4.77 -7.20
N THR A 88 0.58 5.55 -6.14
CA THR A 88 1.85 5.87 -5.48
C THR A 88 1.71 5.52 -4.00
N ALA A 89 2.71 4.83 -3.44
CA ALA A 89 2.73 4.49 -2.03
C ALA A 89 3.46 5.55 -1.22
N PHE A 90 2.92 5.87 -0.05
CA PHE A 90 3.55 6.72 0.98
C PHE A 90 3.68 5.95 2.30
N THR A 91 3.67 4.61 2.23
CA THR A 91 3.65 3.73 3.40
C THR A 91 4.81 4.02 4.34
N ASP A 92 6.05 4.08 3.82
CA ASP A 92 7.25 4.32 4.62
C ASP A 92 7.19 5.64 5.38
N ASP A 93 6.86 6.73 4.70
CA ASP A 93 6.85 8.06 5.31
C ASP A 93 5.75 8.18 6.38
N VAL A 94 4.56 7.65 6.07
CA VAL A 94 3.44 7.65 7.01
C VAL A 94 3.76 6.78 8.22
N ALA A 95 4.26 5.57 8.01
CA ALA A 95 4.61 4.64 9.08
C ALA A 95 5.74 5.18 9.95
N ALA A 96 6.78 5.75 9.35
CA ALA A 96 7.89 6.38 10.07
C ALA A 96 7.42 7.60 10.89
N SER A 97 6.46 8.38 10.40
CA SER A 97 5.87 9.51 11.14
C SER A 97 5.15 9.08 12.42
N LEU A 98 4.72 7.82 12.48
CA LEU A 98 4.08 7.19 13.62
C LEU A 98 5.07 6.35 14.45
N GLY A 99 6.37 6.40 14.15
CA GLY A 99 7.40 5.65 14.87
C GLY A 99 7.50 4.17 14.51
N ALA A 100 6.74 3.69 13.51
CA ALA A 100 6.89 2.32 13.03
C ALA A 100 8.19 2.14 12.25
N THR A 101 8.77 0.94 12.32
CA THR A 101 10.06 0.60 11.71
C THR A 101 9.88 -0.45 10.60
N HIS A 102 10.33 -0.15 9.38
CA HIS A 102 10.32 -1.10 8.26
C HIS A 102 11.26 -2.29 8.54
N LEU A 103 10.81 -3.52 8.23
CA LEU A 103 11.52 -4.77 8.50
C LEU A 103 12.23 -5.41 7.29
N LEU A 104 12.28 -4.76 6.12
CA LEU A 104 12.95 -5.26 4.90
C LEU A 104 14.24 -4.50 4.59
#